data_AF-A0A8H6KFR1-F1
#
_entry.id   AF-A0A8H6KFR1-F1
#
_cell.length_a   1.000
_cell.length_b   1.000
_cell.length_c   1.000
_cell.angle_alpha   90.00
_cell.angle_beta   90.00
_cell.angle_gamma   90.00
#
_symmetry.space_group_name_H-M   'P 1'
#
loop_
_entity.id
_entity.type
_entity.pdbx_description
1 polymer ?
#
loop_
_entity_poly.entity_id
_entity_poly.type
_entity_poly.pdbx_seq_one_letter_code
_entity_poly.pdbx_strand_id
1 'polypeptide(L)'
;MVVLQFPRECEVIQPAPPSSPSATPLFLLHDGGGTTFAYHCLSPLGRAVYGIANPRFQSGTAWDGGVPEMARAYLRMILHTVRSGEYPPLAPTSSDGAKRRKKILLGGWSLGGLLALEIARLVCTGRNDDGPAEEDEGDGVEIVGLVLVDSVYPVWPAGSEVKIGTWVEMEEPQGKNLKLARKAMKIAGAMVKVWRMPKCGAAAAVAQETSADDTGVEKSFYGSREDKETAEVVWERPPRAVLVRARDCVPMPGVDGINPVDVYRGDEKLGWDGYCPGYVERSLVTPGSHFDMFAWGHIEEITAQIALACRILEGKA
;
A
#
# COMPACT_ATOMS: atom_id res chain seq x y z
N MET A 1 -23.33 6.70 -22.50
CA MET A 1 -22.51 6.11 -21.41
C MET A 1 -21.18 5.70 -22.00
N VAL A 2 -20.07 6.36 -21.63
CA VAL A 2 -18.74 5.83 -21.93
C VAL A 2 -18.50 4.72 -20.92
N VAL A 3 -18.49 3.47 -21.37
CA VAL A 3 -18.05 2.36 -20.53
C VAL A 3 -16.55 2.58 -20.31
N LEU A 4 -16.15 2.97 -19.11
CA LEU A 4 -14.74 3.02 -18.73
C LEU A 4 -14.20 1.59 -18.79
N GLN A 5 -13.46 1.28 -19.86
CA GLN A 5 -12.82 -0.01 -20.01
C GLN A 5 -11.52 0.01 -19.20
N PHE A 6 -11.59 -0.49 -17.97
CA PHE A 6 -10.42 -0.70 -17.14
C PHE A 6 -9.52 -1.80 -17.76
N PRO A 7 -8.18 -1.71 -17.62
CA PRO A 7 -7.32 -2.85 -17.89
C PRO A 7 -7.83 -4.06 -17.12
N ARG A 8 -7.94 -5.21 -17.80
CA ARG A 8 -8.40 -6.44 -17.16
C ARG A 8 -7.30 -7.12 -16.35
N GLU A 9 -6.04 -6.98 -16.78
CA GLU A 9 -4.88 -7.62 -16.18
C GLU A 9 -3.90 -6.56 -15.65
N CYS A 10 -3.03 -6.98 -14.74
CA CYS A 10 -1.96 -6.14 -14.20
C CYS A 10 -0.83 -6.00 -15.23
N GLU A 11 -0.09 -4.89 -15.16
CA GLU A 11 1.07 -4.66 -16.00
C GLU A 11 2.22 -5.60 -15.60
N VAL A 12 2.90 -6.23 -16.55
CA VAL A 12 4.14 -6.95 -16.27
C VAL A 12 5.29 -5.96 -16.11
N ILE A 13 5.81 -5.80 -14.89
CA ILE A 13 6.99 -4.98 -14.61
C ILE A 13 8.26 -5.79 -14.84
N GLN A 14 8.29 -7.02 -14.33
CA GLN A 14 9.38 -7.97 -14.53
C GLN A 14 8.78 -9.37 -14.76
N PRO A 15 9.13 -10.09 -15.84
CA PRO A 15 8.68 -11.46 -16.05
C PRO A 15 9.36 -12.41 -15.05
N ALA A 16 8.79 -13.62 -14.86
CA ALA A 16 9.46 -14.65 -14.06
C ALA A 16 10.82 -15.02 -14.68
N PRO A 17 11.93 -14.97 -13.93
CA PRO A 17 13.22 -15.36 -14.46
C PRO A 17 13.31 -16.88 -14.60
N PRO A 18 14.00 -17.40 -15.64
CA PRO A 18 14.20 -18.85 -15.80
C PRO A 18 14.91 -19.52 -14.63
N SER A 19 15.72 -18.77 -13.87
CA SER A 19 16.47 -19.25 -12.71
C SER A 19 15.61 -19.47 -11.45
N SER A 20 14.45 -18.81 -11.37
CA SER A 20 13.56 -18.88 -10.20
C SER A 20 12.08 -18.95 -10.61
N PRO A 21 11.67 -19.95 -11.43
CA PRO A 21 10.33 -19.99 -12.02
C PRO A 21 9.22 -20.27 -11.00
N SER A 22 9.58 -20.75 -9.80
CA SER A 22 8.68 -21.03 -8.68
C SER A 22 8.74 -20.00 -7.56
N ALA A 23 9.40 -18.85 -7.76
CA ALA A 23 9.34 -17.75 -6.81
C ALA A 23 7.92 -17.19 -6.74
N THR A 24 7.43 -16.83 -5.54
CA THR A 24 6.08 -16.26 -5.37
C THR A 24 5.99 -14.93 -6.10
N PRO A 25 5.06 -14.74 -7.06
CA PRO A 25 4.93 -13.46 -7.75
C PRO A 25 4.57 -12.31 -6.81
N LEU A 26 5.08 -11.11 -7.12
CA LEU A 26 4.84 -9.88 -6.35
C LEU A 26 3.93 -8.93 -7.13
N PHE A 27 2.87 -8.44 -6.51
CA PHE A 27 2.00 -7.40 -7.06
C PHE A 27 2.25 -6.07 -6.32
N LEU A 28 2.59 -5.02 -7.07
CA LEU A 28 2.91 -3.69 -6.55
C LEU A 28 1.87 -2.65 -7.01
N LEU A 29 1.21 -2.04 -6.04
CA LEU A 29 0.18 -1.02 -6.25
C LEU A 29 0.81 0.37 -6.33
N HIS A 30 0.34 1.22 -7.24
CA HIS A 30 0.83 2.59 -7.40
C HIS A 30 0.80 3.40 -6.09
N ASP A 31 1.67 4.41 -6.00
CA ASP A 31 1.71 5.39 -4.92
C ASP A 31 0.63 6.48 -5.10
N GLY A 32 0.63 7.51 -4.24
CA GLY A 32 -0.31 8.63 -4.37
C GLY A 32 -0.28 9.31 -5.75
N GLY A 33 0.87 9.29 -6.43
CA GLY A 33 1.06 9.80 -7.78
C GLY A 33 0.32 9.02 -8.88
N GLY A 34 -0.12 7.78 -8.62
CA GLY A 34 -0.96 7.02 -9.55
C GLY A 34 -0.21 6.23 -10.63
N THR A 35 1.13 6.18 -10.59
CA THR A 35 1.95 5.54 -11.63
C THR A 35 2.74 4.35 -11.08
N THR A 36 3.11 3.41 -11.97
CA THR A 36 4.00 2.27 -11.68
C THR A 36 5.46 2.57 -12.01
N PHE A 37 5.79 3.80 -12.44
CA PHE A 37 7.12 4.16 -12.95
C PHE A 37 8.25 3.81 -11.98
N ALA A 38 8.07 4.08 -10.69
CA ALA A 38 9.05 3.76 -9.66
C ALA A 38 9.43 2.26 -9.63
N TYR A 39 8.49 1.37 -9.93
CA TYR A 39 8.72 -0.07 -9.96
C TYR A 39 9.45 -0.54 -11.22
N HIS A 40 9.32 0.17 -12.34
CA HIS A 40 10.13 -0.09 -13.54
C HIS A 40 11.59 0.32 -13.38
N CYS A 41 11.88 1.22 -12.44
CA CYS A 41 13.26 1.61 -12.13
C CYS A 41 14.01 0.56 -11.30
N LEU A 42 13.31 -0.41 -10.69
CA LEU A 42 13.94 -1.43 -9.85
C LEU A 42 14.83 -2.36 -10.67
N SER A 43 15.98 -2.71 -10.09
CA SER A 43 16.81 -3.80 -10.60
C SER A 43 16.04 -5.15 -10.50
N PRO A 44 16.48 -6.22 -11.19
CA PRO A 44 15.75 -7.48 -11.19
C PRO A 44 15.53 -8.06 -9.78
N LEU A 45 14.27 -8.26 -9.39
CA LEU A 45 13.86 -8.78 -8.07
C LEU A 45 13.92 -10.31 -7.97
N GLY A 46 14.28 -11.00 -9.06
CA GLY A 46 14.42 -12.46 -9.09
C GLY A 46 13.09 -13.22 -9.02
N ARG A 47 11.98 -12.58 -9.40
CA ARG A 47 10.61 -13.14 -9.44
C ARG A 47 9.76 -12.41 -10.48
N ALA A 48 8.59 -12.95 -10.81
CA ALA A 48 7.59 -12.18 -11.55
C ALA A 48 7.10 -11.01 -10.68
N VAL A 49 7.02 -9.82 -11.29
CA VAL A 49 6.55 -8.58 -10.67
C VAL A 49 5.49 -7.96 -11.55
N TYR A 50 4.32 -7.74 -10.97
CA TYR A 50 3.19 -7.08 -11.62
C TYR A 50 2.94 -5.72 -10.99
N GLY A 51 2.57 -4.75 -11.80
CA GLY A 51 2.25 -3.38 -11.40
C GLY A 51 0.77 -3.08 -11.64
N ILE A 52 0.21 -2.28 -10.74
CA ILE A 52 -1.16 -1.77 -10.88
C ILE A 52 -1.09 -0.24 -10.87
N ALA A 53 -1.12 0.37 -12.05
CA ALA A 53 -1.24 1.82 -12.22
C ALA A 53 -2.68 2.27 -11.99
N ASN A 54 -2.89 3.55 -11.63
CA ASN A 54 -4.23 4.10 -11.47
C ASN A 54 -4.91 4.21 -12.85
N PRO A 55 -5.96 3.43 -13.14
CA PRO A 55 -6.59 3.49 -14.45
C PRO A 55 -7.37 4.80 -14.68
N ARG A 56 -7.66 5.56 -13.61
CA ARG A 56 -8.23 6.91 -13.66
C ARG A 56 -7.16 8.00 -13.66
N PHE A 57 -5.87 7.68 -13.84
CA PHE A 57 -4.77 8.66 -13.82
C PHE A 57 -4.95 9.78 -14.86
N GLN A 58 -5.29 9.43 -16.10
CA GLN A 58 -5.45 10.42 -17.17
C GLN A 58 -6.73 11.25 -17.04
N SER A 59 -7.86 10.63 -16.65
CA SER A 59 -9.12 11.35 -16.44
C SER A 59 -9.07 12.20 -15.16
N GLY A 60 -8.36 11.72 -14.14
CA GLY A 60 -8.36 12.26 -12.80
C GLY A 60 -9.75 12.27 -12.16
N THR A 61 -10.60 11.32 -12.55
CA THR A 61 -11.92 11.09 -11.94
C THR A 61 -11.70 10.46 -10.56
N ALA A 62 -12.39 10.97 -9.54
CA ALA A 62 -12.36 10.41 -8.19
C ALA A 62 -12.98 8.99 -8.17
N TRP A 63 -12.69 8.24 -7.11
CA TRP A 63 -13.37 6.98 -6.79
C TRP A 63 -14.49 7.32 -5.80
N ASP A 64 -15.73 7.11 -6.19
CA ASP A 64 -16.90 7.52 -5.40
C ASP A 64 -16.97 6.70 -4.09
N GLY A 65 -16.64 5.41 -4.15
CA GLY A 65 -16.47 4.55 -2.99
C GLY A 65 -15.06 4.58 -2.40
N GLY A 66 -14.23 5.55 -2.76
CA GLY A 66 -12.91 5.79 -2.17
C GLY A 66 -11.93 4.61 -2.26
N VAL A 67 -11.17 4.40 -1.18
CA VAL A 67 -10.17 3.32 -1.06
C VAL A 67 -10.80 1.92 -1.27
N PRO A 68 -11.96 1.57 -0.68
CA PRO A 68 -12.61 0.28 -0.93
C PRO A 68 -12.98 0.01 -2.40
N GLU A 69 -13.55 0.99 -3.12
CA GLU A 69 -13.89 0.83 -4.54
C GLU A 69 -12.61 0.62 -5.39
N MET A 70 -11.57 1.39 -5.11
CA MET A 70 -10.27 1.26 -5.78
C MET A 70 -9.64 -0.12 -5.53
N ALA A 71 -9.61 -0.56 -4.27
CA ALA A 71 -9.09 -1.87 -3.88
C ALA A 71 -9.85 -3.02 -4.56
N ARG A 72 -11.18 -2.93 -4.69
CA ARG A 72 -11.99 -3.92 -5.41
C ARG A 72 -11.62 -4.01 -6.87
N ALA A 73 -11.47 -2.86 -7.54
CA ALA A 73 -11.05 -2.84 -8.94
C ALA A 73 -9.68 -3.51 -9.13
N TYR A 74 -8.74 -3.27 -8.20
CA TYR A 74 -7.40 -3.85 -8.24
C TYR A 74 -7.39 -5.34 -7.89
N LEU A 75 -8.19 -5.79 -6.93
CA LEU A 75 -8.37 -7.21 -6.65
C LEU A 75 -8.89 -7.94 -7.89
N ARG A 76 -9.85 -7.37 -8.63
CA ARG A 76 -10.28 -7.97 -9.90
C ARG A 76 -9.14 -8.10 -10.90
N MET A 77 -8.29 -7.08 -11.05
CA MET A 77 -7.13 -7.16 -11.94
C MET A 77 -6.16 -8.28 -11.52
N ILE A 78 -5.91 -8.43 -10.21
CA ILE A 78 -5.09 -9.52 -9.66
C ILE A 78 -5.71 -10.87 -10.00
N LEU A 79 -7.00 -11.06 -9.74
CA LEU A 79 -7.71 -12.32 -10.00
C LEU A 79 -7.70 -12.71 -11.49
N HIS A 80 -7.85 -11.74 -12.39
CA HIS A 80 -7.72 -11.99 -13.83
C HIS A 80 -6.30 -12.38 -14.20
N THR A 81 -5.30 -11.67 -13.66
CA THR A 81 -3.87 -11.93 -13.93
C THR A 81 -3.49 -13.35 -13.50
N VAL A 82 -3.87 -13.78 -12.29
CA VAL A 82 -3.51 -15.14 -11.81
C VAL A 82 -4.20 -16.29 -12.57
N ARG A 83 -5.26 -15.97 -13.32
CA ARG A 83 -5.99 -16.89 -14.21
C ARG A 83 -5.49 -16.81 -15.66
N SER A 84 -4.71 -15.80 -16.02
CA SER A 84 -4.21 -15.60 -17.39
C SER A 84 -2.96 -16.43 -17.67
N GLY A 85 -2.60 -16.53 -18.96
CA GLY A 85 -1.40 -17.24 -19.40
C GLY A 85 -0.09 -16.54 -19.04
N GLU A 86 -0.14 -15.28 -18.61
CA GLU A 86 1.04 -14.50 -18.20
C GLU A 86 1.49 -14.83 -16.77
N TYR A 87 0.62 -15.44 -15.96
CA TYR A 87 0.99 -15.89 -14.62
C TYR A 87 1.92 -17.11 -14.66
N PRO A 88 3.02 -17.15 -13.89
CA PRO A 88 3.98 -18.24 -14.01
C PRO A 88 3.32 -19.59 -13.66
N PRO A 89 3.39 -20.59 -14.55
CA PRO A 89 2.70 -21.87 -14.33
C PRO A 89 3.26 -22.65 -13.12
N LEU A 90 4.52 -22.40 -12.77
CA LEU A 90 5.22 -23.00 -11.64
C LEU A 90 5.14 -22.16 -10.35
N ALA A 91 4.40 -21.04 -10.36
CA ALA A 91 4.19 -20.24 -9.15
C ALA A 91 3.52 -21.07 -8.04
N PRO A 92 3.90 -20.87 -6.76
CA PRO A 92 3.40 -21.68 -5.67
C PRO A 92 1.88 -21.59 -5.52
N THR A 93 1.28 -22.69 -5.08
CA THR A 93 -0.15 -22.77 -4.76
C THR A 93 -0.35 -23.35 -3.37
N SER A 94 -1.44 -22.98 -2.72
CA SER A 94 -1.95 -23.67 -1.54
C SER A 94 -3.22 -24.45 -1.85
N SER A 95 -3.49 -25.43 -1.01
CA SER A 95 -4.73 -26.21 -1.02
C SER A 95 -5.36 -26.13 0.36
N ASP A 96 -6.63 -25.74 0.40
CA ASP A 96 -7.44 -25.73 1.61
C ASP A 96 -8.72 -26.53 1.31
N GLY A 97 -8.65 -27.83 1.63
CA GLY A 97 -9.64 -28.81 1.19
C GLY A 97 -9.74 -28.86 -0.35
N ALA A 98 -10.91 -28.53 -0.88
CA ALA A 98 -11.22 -28.61 -2.31
C ALA A 98 -10.72 -27.42 -3.14
N LYS A 99 -10.32 -26.31 -2.51
CA LYS A 99 -9.96 -25.06 -3.22
C LYS A 99 -8.45 -24.92 -3.36
N ARG A 100 -7.99 -24.72 -4.59
CA ARG A 100 -6.58 -24.43 -4.91
C ARG A 100 -6.40 -22.93 -5.13
N ARG A 101 -5.56 -22.29 -4.31
CA ARG A 101 -5.28 -20.85 -4.38
C ARG A 101 -3.87 -20.59 -4.89
N LYS A 102 -3.69 -19.56 -5.70
CA LYS A 102 -2.39 -19.06 -6.15
C LYS A 102 -1.77 -18.22 -5.04
N LYS A 103 -0.54 -18.52 -4.64
CA LYS A 103 0.16 -17.70 -3.64
C LYS A 103 0.72 -16.46 -4.29
N ILE A 104 0.46 -15.30 -3.68
CA ILE A 104 0.96 -13.99 -4.12
C ILE A 104 1.61 -13.25 -2.94
N LEU A 105 2.60 -12.42 -3.24
CA LEU A 105 3.00 -11.32 -2.37
C LEU A 105 2.30 -10.06 -2.88
N LEU A 106 1.87 -9.20 -1.97
CA LEU A 106 1.16 -7.96 -2.30
C LEU A 106 1.84 -6.79 -1.60
N GLY A 107 1.91 -5.63 -2.23
CA GLY A 107 2.54 -4.49 -1.59
C GLY A 107 2.45 -3.22 -2.40
N GLY A 108 3.12 -2.18 -1.93
CA GLY A 108 3.20 -0.92 -2.65
C GLY A 108 3.81 0.18 -1.82
N TRP A 109 4.23 1.22 -2.52
CA TRP A 109 4.80 2.43 -1.94
C TRP A 109 3.71 3.41 -1.53
N SER A 110 3.85 4.01 -0.33
CA SER A 110 2.96 5.05 0.17
C SER A 110 1.50 4.55 0.21
N LEU A 111 0.58 5.20 -0.52
CA LEU A 111 -0.80 4.74 -0.73
C LEU A 111 -0.90 3.26 -1.11
N GLY A 112 0.03 2.74 -1.92
CA GLY A 112 0.02 1.36 -2.39
C GLY A 112 0.02 0.33 -1.25
N GLY A 113 0.71 0.60 -0.14
CA GLY A 113 0.66 -0.28 1.04
C GLY A 113 -0.66 -0.21 1.80
N LEU A 114 -1.33 0.95 1.82
CA LEU A 114 -2.67 1.07 2.40
C LEU A 114 -3.71 0.32 1.55
N LEU A 115 -3.60 0.42 0.23
CA LEU A 115 -4.42 -0.36 -0.71
C LEU A 115 -4.16 -1.86 -0.60
N ALA A 116 -2.91 -2.27 -0.37
CA ALA A 116 -2.57 -3.67 -0.16
C ALA A 116 -3.27 -4.26 1.08
N LEU A 117 -3.36 -3.48 2.17
CA LEU A 117 -4.10 -3.87 3.37
C LEU A 117 -5.61 -3.94 3.12
N GLU A 118 -6.18 -3.00 2.35
CA GLU A 118 -7.60 -3.05 1.98
C GLU A 118 -7.91 -4.25 1.06
N ILE A 119 -7.05 -4.57 0.10
CA ILE A 119 -7.21 -5.77 -0.72
C ILE A 119 -7.13 -7.03 0.14
N ALA A 120 -6.22 -7.08 1.11
CA ALA A 120 -6.17 -8.18 2.06
C ALA A 120 -7.48 -8.33 2.84
N ARG A 121 -8.12 -7.21 3.22
CA ARG A 121 -9.46 -7.21 3.84
C ARG A 121 -10.48 -7.88 2.94
N LEU A 122 -10.55 -7.48 1.68
CA LEU A 122 -11.49 -8.03 0.70
C LEU A 122 -11.28 -9.53 0.51
N VAL A 123 -10.03 -9.99 0.37
CA VAL A 123 -9.69 -11.42 0.26
C VAL A 123 -10.09 -12.19 1.52
N CYS A 124 -9.93 -11.60 2.71
CA CYS A 124 -10.26 -12.25 3.97
C CYS A 124 -11.77 -12.36 4.23
N THR A 125 -12.53 -11.29 3.97
CA THR A 125 -13.95 -11.23 4.32
C THR A 125 -14.85 -11.79 3.24
N GLY A 126 -14.41 -11.74 1.97
CA GLY A 126 -15.28 -11.96 0.81
C GLY A 126 -16.49 -11.01 0.77
N ARG A 127 -16.51 -9.95 1.59
CA ARG A 127 -17.64 -9.03 1.73
C ARG A 127 -17.50 -7.84 0.81
N ASN A 128 -18.62 -7.50 0.18
CA ASN A 128 -18.87 -6.26 -0.52
C ASN A 128 -19.79 -5.38 0.35
N ASP A 129 -19.22 -4.41 1.07
CA ASP A 129 -20.01 -3.53 1.94
C ASP A 129 -20.90 -2.55 1.13
N ASP A 130 -20.63 -2.36 -0.18
CA ASP A 130 -21.29 -1.35 -1.04
C ASP A 130 -21.86 -1.90 -2.37
N GLY A 131 -22.14 -3.20 -2.49
CA GLY A 131 -22.71 -3.73 -3.74
C GLY A 131 -23.05 -5.21 -3.69
N PRO A 132 -23.78 -5.74 -4.69
CA PRO A 132 -24.03 -7.17 -4.76
C PRO A 132 -22.68 -7.92 -4.80
N ALA A 133 -22.58 -8.99 -4.01
CA ALA A 133 -21.49 -9.94 -4.16
C ALA A 133 -21.58 -10.49 -5.59
N GLU A 134 -20.62 -10.15 -6.45
CA GLU A 134 -20.35 -11.06 -7.56
C GLU A 134 -19.79 -12.33 -6.91
N GLU A 135 -20.43 -13.47 -7.17
CA GLU A 135 -19.93 -14.76 -6.74
C GLU A 135 -18.45 -14.84 -7.14
N ASP A 136 -17.56 -15.18 -6.18
CA ASP A 136 -16.12 -15.42 -6.39
C ASP A 136 -15.13 -14.22 -6.21
N GLU A 137 -15.57 -13.03 -5.76
CA GLU A 137 -14.63 -11.92 -5.43
C GLU A 137 -13.79 -12.22 -4.16
N GLY A 138 -12.62 -12.85 -4.37
CA GLY A 138 -11.64 -13.21 -3.34
C GLY A 138 -11.15 -14.65 -3.44
N ASP A 139 -11.85 -15.50 -4.19
CA ASP A 139 -11.48 -16.90 -4.36
C ASP A 139 -10.38 -17.06 -5.43
N GLY A 140 -9.39 -17.91 -5.12
CA GLY A 140 -8.30 -18.24 -6.05
C GLY A 140 -6.94 -17.61 -5.74
N VAL A 141 -6.81 -16.73 -4.74
CA VAL A 141 -5.51 -16.21 -4.26
C VAL A 141 -5.31 -16.39 -2.76
N GLU A 142 -4.07 -16.60 -2.34
CA GLU A 142 -3.61 -16.51 -0.97
C GLU A 142 -2.51 -15.45 -0.89
N ILE A 143 -2.70 -14.45 -0.03
CA ILE A 143 -1.69 -13.43 0.24
C ILE A 143 -0.71 -14.01 1.26
N VAL A 144 0.53 -14.28 0.83
CA VAL A 144 1.62 -14.79 1.69
C VAL A 144 2.04 -13.74 2.72
N GLY A 145 2.01 -12.47 2.32
CA GLY A 145 2.32 -11.33 3.18
C GLY A 145 2.35 -10.01 2.41
N LEU A 146 2.50 -8.92 3.16
CA LEU A 146 2.45 -7.56 2.65
C LEU A 146 3.83 -6.90 2.65
N VAL A 147 4.24 -6.34 1.51
CA VAL A 147 5.43 -5.48 1.41
C VAL A 147 4.98 -4.03 1.45
N LEU A 148 5.14 -3.38 2.60
CA LEU A 148 4.83 -1.96 2.77
C LEU A 148 6.10 -1.18 2.42
N VAL A 149 6.05 -0.28 1.43
CA VAL A 149 7.20 0.58 1.11
C VAL A 149 6.85 1.98 1.56
N ASP A 150 7.48 2.44 2.63
CA ASP A 150 7.28 3.77 3.23
C ASP A 150 5.81 4.20 3.41
N SER A 151 4.94 3.23 3.71
CA SER A 151 3.51 3.45 3.98
C SER A 151 3.33 3.75 5.47
N VAL A 152 2.81 4.93 5.78
CA VAL A 152 2.68 5.43 7.15
C VAL A 152 1.31 5.05 7.73
N TYR A 153 1.26 4.72 9.02
CA TYR A 153 0.01 4.49 9.74
C TYR A 153 -0.85 5.77 9.78
N PRO A 154 -2.09 5.77 9.26
CA PRO A 154 -2.85 7.00 9.04
C PRO A 154 -3.62 7.52 10.27
N VAL A 155 -3.23 7.14 11.48
CA VAL A 155 -3.81 7.68 12.73
C VAL A 155 -2.82 8.65 13.36
N TRP A 156 -3.32 9.80 13.81
CA TRP A 156 -2.47 10.79 14.47
C TRP A 156 -1.90 10.23 15.78
N PRO A 157 -0.58 10.37 16.05
CA PRO A 157 -0.01 9.88 17.29
C PRO A 157 -0.60 10.65 18.48
N ALA A 158 -1.13 9.90 19.46
CA ALA A 158 -1.78 10.49 20.64
C ALA A 158 -0.82 11.42 21.39
N GLY A 159 -1.29 12.63 21.74
CA GLY A 159 -0.50 13.63 22.45
C GLY A 159 0.64 14.25 21.62
N SER A 160 0.75 13.96 20.33
CA SER A 160 1.78 14.54 19.47
C SER A 160 1.49 16.02 19.18
N GLU A 161 2.45 16.88 19.52
CA GLU A 161 2.47 18.32 19.18
C GLU A 161 3.27 18.61 17.89
N VAL A 162 3.57 17.58 17.10
CA VAL A 162 4.32 17.72 15.85
C VAL A 162 3.61 18.71 14.92
N LYS A 163 4.35 19.73 14.49
CA LYS A 163 3.88 20.71 13.52
C LYS A 163 4.03 20.18 12.10
N ILE A 164 2.95 20.19 11.34
CA ILE A 164 2.98 19.94 9.90
C ILE A 164 3.36 21.23 9.19
N GLY A 165 4.43 21.18 8.40
CA GLY A 165 4.86 22.30 7.59
C GLY A 165 3.94 22.49 6.39
N THR A 166 3.55 23.74 6.12
CA THR A 166 2.84 24.10 4.90
C THR A 166 3.82 24.17 3.74
N TRP A 167 3.74 23.20 2.82
CA TRP A 167 4.49 23.26 1.57
C TRP A 167 3.97 24.40 0.68
N VAL A 168 4.77 25.45 0.51
CA VAL A 168 4.53 26.47 -0.51
C VAL A 168 5.16 25.97 -1.80
N GLU A 169 4.32 25.51 -2.74
CA GLU A 169 4.80 25.07 -4.04
C GLU A 169 5.45 26.26 -4.78
N MET A 170 6.70 26.12 -5.22
CA MET A 170 7.26 27.06 -6.18
C MET A 170 6.60 26.84 -7.55
N GLU A 171 6.17 27.92 -8.20
CA GLU A 171 5.56 27.94 -9.54
C GLU A 171 6.58 27.59 -10.64
N GLU A 172 7.24 26.44 -10.57
CA GLU A 172 8.03 25.98 -11.70
C GLU A 172 7.13 25.40 -12.80
N PRO A 173 7.47 25.60 -14.09
CA PRO A 173 6.76 25.00 -15.20
C PRO A 173 6.78 23.47 -15.10
N GLN A 174 5.69 22.88 -14.66
CA GLN A 174 5.59 21.43 -14.52
C GLN A 174 5.20 20.78 -15.86
N GLY A 175 5.91 19.71 -16.21
CA GLY A 175 5.48 18.80 -17.26
C GLY A 175 4.09 18.22 -16.99
N LYS A 176 3.37 17.86 -18.06
CA LYS A 176 1.98 17.36 -17.99
C LYS A 176 1.80 16.22 -16.98
N ASN A 177 2.73 15.26 -16.94
CA ASN A 177 2.66 14.09 -16.05
C ASN A 177 2.79 14.47 -14.57
N LEU A 178 3.62 15.46 -14.24
CA LEU A 178 3.78 15.93 -12.86
C LEU A 178 2.52 16.62 -12.34
N LYS A 179 1.82 17.38 -13.19
CA LYS A 179 0.50 17.95 -12.87
C LYS A 179 -0.55 16.87 -12.61
N LEU A 180 -0.58 15.83 -13.44
CA LEU A 180 -1.48 14.69 -13.25
C LEU A 180 -1.17 13.92 -11.95
N ALA A 181 0.10 13.68 -11.67
CA ALA A 181 0.53 13.02 -10.42
C ALA A 181 0.14 13.83 -9.18
N ARG A 182 0.27 15.15 -9.19
CA ARG A 182 -0.17 16.02 -8.08
C ARG A 182 -1.69 16.00 -7.90
N LYS A 183 -2.45 16.01 -9.01
CA LYS A 183 -3.91 15.82 -8.95
C LYS A 183 -4.26 14.45 -8.35
N ALA A 184 -3.58 13.38 -8.77
CA ALA A 184 -3.78 12.04 -8.23
C ALA A 184 -3.45 11.97 -6.73
N MET A 185 -2.34 12.58 -6.29
CA MET A 185 -1.96 12.64 -4.87
C MET A 185 -3.01 13.37 -4.03
N LYS A 186 -3.58 14.47 -4.55
CA LYS A 186 -4.66 15.19 -3.86
C LYS A 186 -5.91 14.32 -3.69
N ILE A 187 -6.30 13.59 -4.73
CA ILE A 187 -7.44 12.66 -4.68
C ILE A 187 -7.14 11.51 -3.71
N ALA A 188 -5.94 10.92 -3.77
CA ALA A 188 -5.47 9.90 -2.84
C ALA A 188 -5.54 10.36 -1.39
N GLY A 189 -4.99 11.53 -1.07
CA GLY A 189 -5.03 12.10 0.28
C GLY A 189 -6.46 12.30 0.78
N ALA A 190 -7.36 12.78 -0.07
CA ALA A 190 -8.78 12.94 0.27
C ALA A 190 -9.47 11.58 0.56
N MET A 191 -9.18 10.54 -0.23
CA MET A 191 -9.71 9.20 0.02
C MET A 191 -9.16 8.59 1.31
N VAL A 192 -7.86 8.69 1.55
CA VAL A 192 -7.23 8.20 2.79
C VAL A 192 -7.77 8.93 4.01
N LYS A 193 -8.07 10.24 3.89
CA LYS A 193 -8.64 11.05 4.98
C LYS A 193 -9.96 10.47 5.50
N VAL A 194 -10.81 9.93 4.64
CA VAL A 194 -12.12 9.38 5.02
C VAL A 194 -12.16 7.84 5.06
N TRP A 195 -11.08 7.17 4.65
CA TRP A 195 -10.99 5.72 4.68
C TRP A 195 -10.98 5.17 6.10
N ARG A 196 -11.76 4.10 6.31
CA ARG A 196 -11.79 3.29 7.52
C ARG A 196 -11.07 1.98 7.27
N MET A 197 -9.91 1.83 7.89
CA MET A 197 -9.06 0.65 7.83
C MET A 197 -9.67 -0.52 8.62
N PRO A 198 -9.50 -1.78 8.19
CA PRO A 198 -9.98 -2.96 8.91
C PRO A 198 -9.47 -3.02 10.35
N LYS A 199 -10.37 -3.11 11.34
CA LYS A 199 -10.00 -3.23 12.76
C LYS A 199 -9.39 -4.60 13.07
N CYS A 200 -8.24 -4.59 13.76
CA CYS A 200 -7.53 -5.79 14.24
C CYS A 200 -7.99 -6.16 15.66
N GLY A 201 -8.39 -7.42 15.86
CA GLY A 201 -8.86 -7.97 17.13
C GLY A 201 -7.77 -8.00 18.21
N ALA A 202 -6.53 -8.38 17.83
CA ALA A 202 -5.40 -8.39 18.75
C ALA A 202 -5.04 -7.01 19.34
N ALA A 203 -5.52 -5.92 18.74
CA ALA A 203 -5.28 -4.57 19.23
C ALA A 203 -6.25 -4.14 20.35
N ALA A 204 -7.43 -4.77 20.44
CA ALA A 204 -8.43 -4.48 21.47
C ALA A 204 -8.02 -4.99 22.86
N ALA A 205 -7.11 -5.97 22.93
CA ALA A 205 -6.60 -6.51 24.19
C ALA A 205 -5.58 -5.59 24.91
N VAL A 206 -5.13 -4.51 24.25
CA VAL A 206 -4.01 -3.67 24.72
C VAL A 206 -4.42 -2.20 24.95
N ALA A 207 -5.62 -1.79 24.55
CA ALA A 207 -6.03 -0.38 24.66
C ALA A 207 -6.53 -0.03 26.06
N GLN A 208 -5.68 0.65 26.84
CA GLN A 208 -6.14 1.58 27.88
C GLN A 208 -6.76 2.80 27.18
N GLU A 209 -7.97 3.18 27.62
CA GLU A 209 -8.68 4.35 27.13
C GLU A 209 -7.83 5.61 27.31
N THR A 210 -7.56 6.33 26.23
CA THR A 210 -7.07 7.71 26.31
C THR A 210 -7.91 8.58 25.40
N SER A 211 -8.64 9.51 26.01
CA SER A 211 -9.39 10.57 25.35
C SER A 211 -8.43 11.49 24.59
N ALA A 212 -8.66 11.67 23.29
CA ALA A 212 -7.94 12.65 22.49
C ALA A 212 -8.68 13.99 22.53
N ASP A 213 -8.04 15.01 23.10
CA ASP A 213 -8.48 16.40 22.95
C ASP A 213 -8.25 16.86 21.50
N ASP A 214 -9.33 17.33 20.88
CA ASP A 214 -9.34 17.83 19.50
C ASP A 214 -8.79 19.26 19.47
N THR A 215 -7.47 19.38 19.35
CA THR A 215 -6.83 20.64 19.00
C THR A 215 -6.80 20.74 17.47
N GLY A 216 -7.49 21.75 16.94
CA GLY A 216 -7.74 22.01 15.51
C GLY A 216 -6.51 22.34 14.66
N VAL A 217 -5.49 21.48 14.69
CA VAL A 217 -4.42 21.45 13.70
C VAL A 217 -5.00 20.83 12.43
N GLU A 218 -4.68 21.40 11.27
CA GLU A 218 -5.06 20.89 9.97
C GLU A 218 -4.39 19.51 9.74
N LYS A 219 -4.97 18.46 10.33
CA LYS A 219 -4.53 17.06 10.20
C LYS A 219 -4.72 16.68 8.74
N SER A 220 -3.62 16.46 8.03
CA SER A 220 -3.56 16.19 6.59
C SER A 220 -4.48 15.03 6.15
N PHE A 221 -3.94 13.81 6.05
CA PHE A 221 -4.69 12.56 5.80
C PHE A 221 -4.87 11.74 7.09
N TYR A 222 -4.33 12.20 8.22
CA TYR A 222 -4.48 11.59 9.54
C TYR A 222 -5.86 11.84 10.16
N GLY A 223 -6.29 10.96 11.05
CA GLY A 223 -7.50 11.11 11.87
C GLY A 223 -7.31 10.46 13.24
N SER A 224 -8.36 10.50 14.07
CA SER A 224 -8.36 9.72 15.31
C SER A 224 -8.47 8.22 15.00
N ARG A 225 -8.15 7.37 15.98
CA ARG A 225 -8.31 5.91 15.82
C ARG A 225 -9.78 5.53 15.57
N GLU A 226 -10.70 6.17 16.27
CA GLU A 226 -12.14 5.95 16.12
C GLU A 226 -12.64 6.30 14.71
N ASP A 227 -12.12 7.38 14.12
CA ASP A 227 -12.47 7.78 12.76
C ASP A 227 -11.89 6.86 11.68
N LYS A 228 -10.75 6.23 11.98
CA LYS A 228 -9.91 5.51 11.01
C LYS A 228 -10.07 4.00 11.03
N GLU A 229 -10.72 3.42 12.03
CA GLU A 229 -10.94 1.96 12.09
C GLU A 229 -12.41 1.61 11.81
N THR A 230 -12.64 0.44 11.19
CA THR A 230 -13.99 -0.12 11.08
C THR A 230 -14.57 -0.42 12.47
N ALA A 231 -15.90 -0.36 12.61
CA ALA A 231 -16.54 -0.67 13.88
C ALA A 231 -16.36 -2.15 14.28
N GLU A 232 -16.56 -3.05 13.30
CA GLU A 232 -16.39 -4.49 13.48
C GLU A 232 -14.92 -4.89 13.37
N VAL A 233 -14.53 -5.86 14.20
CA VAL A 233 -13.26 -6.59 14.04
C VAL A 233 -13.33 -7.41 12.77
N VAL A 234 -12.40 -7.17 11.86
CA VAL A 234 -12.33 -7.87 10.57
C VAL A 234 -11.56 -9.19 10.72
N TRP A 235 -10.47 -9.16 11.47
CA TRP A 235 -9.59 -10.30 11.69
C TRP A 235 -8.94 -10.23 13.07
N GLU A 236 -8.57 -11.38 13.60
CA GLU A 236 -7.73 -11.43 14.81
C GLU A 236 -6.36 -10.83 14.55
N ARG A 237 -5.74 -11.18 13.41
CA ARG A 237 -4.50 -10.61 12.91
C ARG A 237 -4.57 -10.43 11.39
N PRO A 238 -4.09 -9.29 10.86
CA PRO A 238 -3.90 -9.12 9.42
C PRO A 238 -2.79 -10.06 8.89
N PRO A 239 -2.66 -10.23 7.56
CA PRO A 239 -1.49 -10.87 6.98
C PRO A 239 -0.20 -10.19 7.45
N ARG A 240 0.87 -10.98 7.65
CA ARG A 240 2.17 -10.46 8.09
C ARG A 240 2.70 -9.41 7.12
N ALA A 241 3.32 -8.36 7.64
CA ALA A 241 3.91 -7.30 6.84
C ALA A 241 5.41 -7.11 7.13
N VAL A 242 6.18 -6.85 6.09
CA VAL A 242 7.54 -6.29 6.19
C VAL A 242 7.51 -4.86 5.65
N LEU A 243 8.07 -3.94 6.41
CA LEU A 243 8.16 -2.53 6.06
C LEU A 243 9.54 -2.23 5.46
N VAL A 244 9.60 -1.64 4.28
CA VAL A 244 10.79 -1.00 3.71
C VAL A 244 10.62 0.51 3.89
N ARG A 245 11.30 1.12 4.86
CA ARG A 245 11.16 2.54 5.20
C ARG A 245 12.33 3.38 4.71
N ALA A 246 12.03 4.61 4.30
CA ALA A 246 13.02 5.62 4.05
C ALA A 246 13.73 6.01 5.35
N ARG A 247 15.04 6.20 5.29
CA ARG A 247 15.86 6.58 6.44
C ARG A 247 15.60 8.03 6.83
N ASP A 248 15.58 8.91 5.82
CA ASP A 248 15.70 10.35 5.99
C ASP A 248 14.30 11.00 5.96
N CYS A 249 14.12 12.14 6.65
CA CYS A 249 12.90 12.95 6.50
C CYS A 249 12.93 13.65 5.13
N VAL A 250 11.75 13.99 4.60
CA VAL A 250 11.61 14.89 3.45
C VAL A 250 12.19 16.27 3.82
N PRO A 251 13.14 16.83 3.04
CA PRO A 251 13.66 18.16 3.29
C PRO A 251 12.57 19.24 3.23
N MET A 252 12.54 20.12 4.24
CA MET A 252 11.58 21.23 4.39
C MET A 252 12.30 22.59 4.51
N PRO A 253 13.15 23.00 3.55
CA PRO A 253 13.95 24.22 3.70
C PRO A 253 13.07 25.46 3.80
N GLY A 254 13.27 26.26 4.84
CA GLY A 254 12.53 27.52 5.04
C GLY A 254 11.09 27.36 5.52
N VAL A 255 10.66 26.15 5.91
CA VAL A 255 9.33 25.87 6.45
C VAL A 255 9.46 25.40 7.90
N ASP A 256 8.69 25.99 8.84
CA ASP A 256 8.56 25.46 10.20
C ASP A 256 7.67 24.22 10.19
N GLY A 257 8.13 23.13 10.82
CA GLY A 257 7.44 21.83 10.83
C GLY A 257 8.00 20.80 9.85
N ILE A 258 7.35 19.63 9.82
CA ILE A 258 7.77 18.48 9.03
C ILE A 258 6.79 18.17 7.88
N ASN A 259 7.21 17.36 6.93
CA ASN A 259 6.29 16.85 5.92
C ASN A 259 5.26 15.89 6.56
N PRO A 260 3.98 15.91 6.12
CA PRO A 260 2.97 14.95 6.58
C PRO A 260 3.39 13.47 6.57
N VAL A 261 4.23 13.04 5.62
CA VAL A 261 4.69 11.63 5.56
C VAL A 261 5.75 11.29 6.60
N ASP A 262 6.25 12.27 7.36
CA ASP A 262 7.31 12.08 8.35
C ASP A 262 6.82 12.11 9.80
N VAL A 263 5.50 12.18 10.04
CA VAL A 263 4.90 12.17 11.39
C VAL A 263 5.42 11.02 12.25
N TYR A 264 5.63 9.86 11.65
CA TYR A 264 6.19 8.69 12.31
C TYR A 264 7.63 8.38 11.89
N ARG A 265 8.37 9.31 11.28
CA ARG A 265 9.72 9.02 10.75
C ARG A 265 10.70 8.53 11.83
N GLY A 266 10.52 8.96 13.08
CA GLY A 266 11.31 8.49 14.22
C GLY A 266 10.90 7.10 14.76
N ASP A 267 9.74 6.59 14.36
CA ASP A 267 9.24 5.25 14.74
C ASP A 267 9.73 4.21 13.71
N GLU A 268 10.34 3.14 14.20
CA GLU A 268 10.90 2.06 13.37
C GLU A 268 9.87 1.46 12.41
N LYS A 269 8.61 1.35 12.84
CA LYS A 269 7.49 0.75 12.11
C LYS A 269 6.51 1.79 11.59
N LEU A 270 6.91 3.07 11.51
CA LEU A 270 6.08 4.17 11.02
C LEU A 270 4.67 4.20 11.66
N GLY A 271 4.61 3.89 12.95
CA GLY A 271 3.38 3.91 13.77
C GLY A 271 2.52 2.65 13.70
N TRP A 272 2.87 1.65 12.89
CA TRP A 272 2.03 0.47 12.67
C TRP A 272 1.84 -0.43 13.90
N ASP A 273 2.68 -0.32 14.93
CA ASP A 273 2.43 -1.00 16.21
C ASP A 273 1.18 -0.44 16.93
N GLY A 274 0.79 0.80 16.62
CA GLY A 274 -0.48 1.39 17.09
C GLY A 274 -1.71 0.78 16.43
N TYR A 275 -1.58 0.20 15.24
CA TYR A 275 -2.68 -0.50 14.56
C TYR A 275 -2.94 -1.87 15.19
N CYS A 276 -1.93 -2.73 15.17
CA CYS A 276 -2.06 -4.14 15.54
C CYS A 276 -0.68 -4.66 15.98
N PRO A 277 -0.49 -5.00 17.28
CA PRO A 277 0.82 -5.37 17.80
C PRO A 277 1.44 -6.55 17.05
N GLY A 278 2.64 -6.33 16.50
CA GLY A 278 3.38 -7.33 15.72
C GLY A 278 2.87 -7.52 14.29
N TYR A 279 2.04 -6.62 13.77
CA TYR A 279 1.65 -6.63 12.35
C TYR A 279 2.85 -6.45 11.42
N VAL A 280 3.64 -5.39 11.65
CA VAL A 280 4.93 -5.22 10.98
C VAL A 280 5.95 -6.05 11.74
N GLU A 281 6.41 -7.14 11.13
CA GLU A 281 7.32 -8.08 11.76
C GLU A 281 8.78 -7.65 11.70
N ARG A 282 9.14 -6.88 10.66
CA ARG A 282 10.48 -6.35 10.45
C ARG A 282 10.40 -5.04 9.67
N SER A 283 11.26 -4.11 10.05
CA SER A 283 11.53 -2.89 9.30
C SER A 283 12.92 -2.96 8.66
N LEU A 284 12.96 -2.68 7.38
CA LEU A 284 14.15 -2.60 6.53
C LEU A 284 14.34 -1.14 6.16
N VAL A 285 15.55 -0.62 6.31
CA VAL A 285 15.85 0.79 6.07
C VAL A 285 16.54 0.94 4.72
N THR A 286 16.10 1.91 3.92
CA THR A 286 16.76 2.31 2.67
C THR A 286 17.12 3.80 2.71
N PRO A 287 18.23 4.24 2.08
CA PRO A 287 18.58 5.65 1.94
C PRO A 287 17.50 6.49 1.24
N GLY A 288 17.53 7.79 1.49
CA GLY A 288 16.59 8.75 0.96
C GLY A 288 15.43 9.01 1.91
N SER A 289 14.58 9.93 1.47
CA SER A 289 13.29 10.31 2.02
C SER A 289 12.14 9.65 1.25
N HIS A 290 10.91 9.88 1.69
CA HIS A 290 9.70 9.36 1.04
C HIS A 290 9.69 9.62 -0.47
N PHE A 291 10.11 10.81 -0.92
CA PHE A 291 9.97 11.23 -2.33
C PHE A 291 11.18 10.94 -3.23
N ASP A 292 12.34 10.56 -2.67
CA ASP A 292 13.56 10.31 -3.44
C ASP A 292 14.21 8.94 -3.16
N MET A 293 13.60 8.07 -2.35
CA MET A 293 14.07 6.68 -2.13
C MET A 293 14.15 5.83 -3.41
N PHE A 294 13.48 6.24 -4.49
CA PHE A 294 13.57 5.65 -5.84
C PHE A 294 14.47 6.46 -6.81
N ALA A 295 15.24 7.44 -6.32
CA ALA A 295 16.23 8.14 -7.13
C ALA A 295 17.33 7.17 -7.59
N TRP A 296 17.97 7.47 -8.73
CA TRP A 296 19.00 6.61 -9.34
C TRP A 296 20.10 6.15 -8.37
N GLY A 297 20.49 7.00 -7.42
CA GLY A 297 21.50 6.67 -6.41
C GLY A 297 21.04 5.71 -5.32
N HIS A 298 19.76 5.33 -5.27
CA HIS A 298 19.15 4.49 -4.23
C HIS A 298 18.48 3.23 -4.77
N ILE A 299 18.35 3.10 -6.10
CA ILE A 299 17.67 1.98 -6.77
C ILE A 299 18.19 0.62 -6.33
N GLU A 300 19.50 0.41 -6.27
CA GLU A 300 20.07 -0.88 -5.87
C GLU A 300 19.69 -1.26 -4.44
N GLU A 301 19.75 -0.30 -3.51
CA GLU A 301 19.45 -0.53 -2.11
C GLU A 301 17.95 -0.78 -1.89
N ILE A 302 17.07 0.05 -2.44
CA ILE A 302 15.62 -0.17 -2.32
C ILE A 302 15.19 -1.48 -2.99
N THR A 303 15.81 -1.85 -4.12
CA THR A 303 15.59 -3.15 -4.77
C THR A 303 15.99 -4.29 -3.84
N ALA A 304 17.19 -4.21 -3.23
CA ALA A 304 17.68 -5.22 -2.31
C ALA A 304 16.78 -5.37 -1.07
N GLN A 305 16.27 -4.26 -0.51
CA GLN A 305 15.36 -4.29 0.63
C GLN A 305 13.99 -4.85 0.27
N ILE A 306 13.41 -4.52 -0.90
CA ILE A 306 12.16 -5.14 -1.38
C ILE A 306 12.36 -6.65 -1.60
N ALA A 307 13.47 -7.06 -2.21
CA ALA A 307 13.78 -8.48 -2.41
C ALA A 307 13.95 -9.23 -1.08
N LEU A 308 14.60 -8.60 -0.08
CA LEU A 308 14.72 -9.14 1.26
C LEU A 308 13.36 -9.25 1.96
N ALA A 309 12.50 -8.23 1.86
CA ALA A 309 11.15 -8.26 2.38
C ALA A 309 10.35 -9.46 1.84
N CYS A 310 10.41 -9.69 0.52
CA CYS A 310 9.78 -10.86 -0.08
C CYS A 310 10.30 -12.18 0.51
N ARG A 311 11.62 -12.33 0.72
CA ARG A 311 12.20 -13.55 1.30
C ARG A 311 11.79 -13.78 2.75
N ILE A 312 11.72 -12.72 3.56
CA ILE A 312 11.28 -12.80 4.96
C ILE A 312 9.84 -13.29 5.04
N LEU A 313 8.94 -12.72 4.23
CA LEU A 313 7.53 -13.13 4.17
C LEU A 313 7.36 -14.58 3.70
N GLU A 314 8.24 -15.06 2.83
CA GLU A 314 8.31 -16.45 2.39
C GLU A 314 8.93 -17.41 3.42
N GLY A 315 9.48 -16.90 4.53
CA GLY A 315 10.21 -17.70 5.53
C GLY A 315 11.58 -18.19 5.06
N LYS A 316 12.24 -17.46 4.15
CA LYS A 316 13.50 -17.83 3.49
C LYS A 316 14.67 -16.87 3.81
N ALA A 317 14.58 -16.12 4.90
CA ALA A 317 15.56 -15.10 5.29
C ALA A 317 16.12 -15.35 6.69
#